data_AF-A0A354YTZ0-F1
#
_entry.id   AF-A0A354YTZ0-F1
#
_cell.length_a   1.000
_cell.length_b   1.000
_cell.length_c   1.000
_cell.angle_alpha   90.00
_cell.angle_beta   90.00
_cell.angle_gamma   90.00
#
_symmetry.space_group_name_H-M   'P 1'
#
loop_
_entity.id
_entity.type
_entity.pdbx_description
1 polymer ?
#
loop_
_entity_poly.entity_id
_entity_poly.type
_entity_poly.pdbx_seq_one_letter_code
_entity_poly.pdbx_strand_id
1 'polypeptide(L)' 'MTRIKLLLEYDGRNYHGFQLQKNANTVQAELEKAIYRLSG' A
#
# COMPACT_ATOMS: atom_id res chain seq x y z
N MET A 1 -17.49 9.07 -7.09
CA MET A 1 -16.46 8.15 -6.58
C MET A 1 -16.54 8.12 -5.07
N THR A 2 -16.71 6.94 -4.46
CA THR A 2 -16.83 6.80 -3.01
C THR A 2 -15.47 6.93 -2.34
N ARG A 3 -15.37 7.67 -1.23
CA ARG A 3 -14.13 7.84 -0.47
C ARG A 3 -14.20 7.02 0.81
N ILE A 4 -13.21 6.17 1.01
CA ILE A 4 -13.12 5.28 2.18
C ILE A 4 -11.83 5.64 2.94
N LYS A 5 -11.94 5.76 4.26
CA LYS A 5 -10.77 5.93 5.14
C LYS A 5 -10.34 4.56 5.66
N LEU A 6 -9.04 4.29 5.63
CA LEU A 6 -8.43 3.08 6.17
C LEU A 6 -7.49 3.45 7.31
N LEU A 7 -7.48 2.66 8.36
CA LEU A 7 -6.45 2.64 9.40
C LEU A 7 -5.71 1.31 9.25
N LEU A 8 -4.38 1.35 9.24
CA LEU A 8 -3.55 0.20 8.94
C LEU A 8 -2.30 0.17 9.83
N GLU A 9 -1.88 -1.05 10.14
CA GLU A 9 -0.65 -1.38 10.86
C GLU A 9 0.16 -2.34 9.98
N TYR A 10 1.49 -2.20 10.00
CA TYR A 10 2.38 -3.08 9.26
C TYR A 10 3.73 -3.20 9.94
N ASP A 11 4.41 -4.33 9.70
CA ASP A 11 5.81 -4.52 10.05
C ASP A 11 6.70 -3.92 8.96
N GLY A 12 7.45 -2.87 9.32
CA GLY A 12 8.29 -2.13 8.38
C GLY A 12 9.58 -2.84 7.95
N ARG A 13 9.95 -3.99 8.52
CA ARG A 13 11.28 -4.61 8.29
C ARG A 13 11.60 -4.95 6.84
N ASN A 14 10.59 -5.31 6.04
CA ASN A 14 10.76 -5.69 4.63
C ASN A 14 10.36 -4.59 3.64
N TYR A 15 10.07 -3.38 4.13
CA TYR A 15 9.57 -2.28 3.34
C TYR A 15 10.44 -1.04 3.52
N HIS A 16 10.61 -0.28 2.45
CA HIS A 16 11.41 0.95 2.45
C HIS A 16 10.51 2.15 2.79
N GLY A 17 9.74 2.02 3.86
CA GLY A 17 8.72 2.98 4.29
C GLY A 17 7.39 2.84 3.55
N PHE A 18 6.54 3.86 3.73
CA PHE A 18 5.18 3.84 3.21
C PHE A 18 5.10 4.25 1.74
N GLN A 19 5.64 5.43 1.40
CA GLN A 19 5.47 6.08 0.10
C GLN A 19 6.01 5.24 -1.06
N LEU A 20 5.29 5.20 -2.20
CA LEU A 20 5.73 4.55 -3.43
C LEU A 20 7.09 5.06 -3.94
N GLN A 21 7.96 4.12 -4.32
CA GLN A 21 9.28 4.40 -4.88
C GLN A 21 9.53 3.48 -6.08
N LYS A 22 10.36 3.91 -7.03
CA LYS A 22 10.60 3.16 -8.29
C LYS A 22 11.38 1.86 -8.10
N ASN A 23 12.31 1.81 -7.14
CA ASN A 23 13.29 0.73 -7.01
C ASN A 23 13.26 0.05 -5.63
N ALA A 24 12.17 0.23 -4.87
CA ALA A 24 12.06 -0.29 -3.52
C ALA A 24 10.66 -0.81 -3.26
N ASN A 25 10.56 -1.88 -2.47
CA ASN A 25 9.27 -2.39 -2.03
C ASN A 25 8.72 -1.48 -0.91
N THR A 26 7.47 -1.02 -1.04
CA THR A 26 6.85 -0.08 -0.10
C THR A 26 5.42 -0.48 0.21
N VAL A 27 4.92 -0.06 1.38
CA VAL A 27 3.59 -0.47 1.85
C VAL A 27 2.48 0.09 0.96
N GLN A 28 2.62 1.32 0.47
CA GLN A 28 1.66 1.91 -0.45
C GLN A 28 1.55 1.07 -1.74
N ALA A 29 2.67 0.61 -2.31
CA ALA A 29 2.67 -0.18 -3.53
C ALA A 29 1.88 -1.49 -3.38
N GLU A 30 2.09 -2.20 -2.26
CA GLU A 30 1.38 -3.45 -1.99
C GLU A 30 -0.09 -3.22 -1.65
N LEU A 31 -0.40 -2.15 -0.92
CA LEU A 31 -1.78 -1.78 -0.61
C LEU A 31 -2.56 -1.41 -1.87
N GLU A 32 -1.99 -0.61 -2.77
CA GLU A 32 -2.61 -0.24 -4.04
C GLU A 32 -2.86 -1.47 -4.92
N LYS A 33 -1.87 -2.39 -5.02
CA LYS A 33 -2.05 -3.67 -5.75
C LYS A 33 -3.16 -4.52 -5.14
N ALA A 34 -3.23 -4.62 -3.82
CA ALA A 34 -4.25 -5.43 -3.14
C ALA A 34 -5.66 -4.84 -3.32
N ILE A 35 -5.80 -3.51 -3.20
CA ILE A 35 -7.07 -2.81 -3.44
C ILE A 35 -7.49 -3.00 -4.90
N TYR A 36 -6.57 -2.82 -5.85
CA TYR A 36 -6.85 -3.03 -7.27
C TYR A 36 -7.34 -4.46 -7.56
N ARG A 37 -6.67 -5.48 -6.98
CA ARG A 37 -7.11 -6.88 -7.09
C ARG A 37 -8.50 -7.13 -6.49
N LEU A 38 -8.90 -6.34 -5.48
CA LEU A 38 -10.19 -6.46 -4.82
C LEU A 38 -11.30 -5.70 -5.57
N SER A 39 -11.01 -4.53 -6.13
CA SER A 39 -12.01 -3.62 -6.71
C SER A 39 -12.08 -3.60 -8.24
N GLY A 40 -11.05 -4.11 -8.95
CA GLY A 40 -10.94 -4.07 -10.41
C GLY A 40 -10.29 -2.82 -10.96
#